data_AF-A0A3D2XCF9-F1
#
_entry.id   AF-A0A3D2XCF9-F1
#
_cell.length_a   1.000
_cell.length_b   1.000
_cell.length_c   1.000
_cell.angle_alpha   90.00
_cell.angle_beta   90.00
_cell.angle_gamma   90.00
#
_symmetry.space_group_name_H-M   'P 1'
#
loop_
_entity.id
_entity.type
_entity.pdbx_description
1 polymer ?
#
loop_
_entity_poly.entity_id
_entity_poly.type
_entity_poly.pdbx_seq_one_letter_code
_entity_poly.pdbx_strand_id
1 'polypeptide(L)'
;MTINETLIAYRDKALEKFDFLRTEYDFIIGEVDIKNSWTCTIIYTKKKIIIELSAEPLDQRFHYFLKDGVKTIIFHQFFQRYDANINWPELMPLDHDYEKAMDKNILLLKKYGHNFLSGKENL
;
A
#
# COMPACT_ATOMS: atom_id res chain seq x y z
N MET A 1 7.99 -8.81 -21.36
CA MET A 1 6.79 -8.48 -20.57
C MET A 1 6.33 -7.10 -20.99
N THR A 2 5.08 -6.93 -21.40
CA THR A 2 4.50 -5.61 -21.68
C THR A 2 4.21 -4.89 -20.36
N ILE A 3 4.06 -3.56 -20.40
CA ILE A 3 3.72 -2.75 -19.21
C ILE A 3 2.42 -3.25 -18.56
N ASN A 4 1.44 -3.66 -19.38
CA ASN A 4 0.19 -4.23 -18.88
C ASN A 4 0.39 -5.58 -18.17
N GLU A 5 1.24 -6.47 -18.68
CA GLU A 5 1.56 -7.74 -18.00
C GLU A 5 2.25 -7.49 -16.65
N THR A 6 3.15 -6.51 -16.58
CA THR A 6 3.81 -6.11 -15.33
C THR A 6 2.81 -5.56 -14.31
N LEU A 7 1.92 -4.67 -14.73
CA LEU A 7 0.87 -4.11 -13.87
C LEU A 7 -0.08 -5.19 -13.33
N ILE A 8 -0.46 -6.15 -14.17
CA ILE A 8 -1.30 -7.29 -13.77
C ILE A 8 -0.56 -8.15 -12.73
N ALA A 9 0.70 -8.50 -12.97
CA ALA A 9 1.49 -9.29 -12.03
C ALA A 9 1.66 -8.56 -10.68
N TYR A 10 1.89 -7.25 -10.72
CA TYR A 10 2.01 -6.43 -9.52
C TYR A 10 0.71 -6.34 -8.73
N ARG A 11 -0.41 -6.17 -9.42
CA ARG A 11 -1.75 -6.18 -8.84
C ARG A 11 -2.03 -7.49 -8.13
N ASP A 12 -1.87 -8.61 -8.83
CA ASP A 12 -2.21 -9.93 -8.30
C ASP A 12 -1.36 -10.25 -7.07
N LYS A 13 -0.08 -9.89 -7.11
CA LYS A 13 0.83 -10.06 -5.98
C LYS A 13 0.51 -9.15 -4.79
N ALA A 14 0.12 -7.91 -5.05
CA ALA A 14 -0.34 -7.01 -3.98
C ALA A 14 -1.63 -7.52 -3.34
N LEU A 15 -2.59 -7.99 -4.15
CA LEU A 15 -3.84 -8.58 -3.66
C LEU A 15 -3.58 -9.79 -2.75
N GLU A 16 -2.65 -10.67 -3.16
CA GLU A 16 -2.22 -11.82 -2.36
C GLU A 16 -1.56 -11.38 -1.04
N LYS A 17 -0.52 -10.54 -1.09
CA LYS A 17 0.28 -10.20 0.09
C LYS A 17 -0.45 -9.29 1.07
N PHE A 18 -1.36 -8.43 0.60
CA PHE A 18 -2.18 -7.56 1.45
C PHE A 18 -3.52 -8.18 1.88
N ASP A 19 -3.79 -9.45 1.56
CA ASP A 19 -5.05 -10.12 1.96
C ASP A 19 -5.26 -10.14 3.49
N PHE A 20 -4.19 -10.01 4.26
CA PHE A 20 -4.26 -9.85 5.72
C PHE A 20 -5.14 -8.67 6.15
N LEU A 21 -5.28 -7.62 5.34
CA LEU A 21 -6.19 -6.50 5.62
C LEU A 21 -7.64 -6.98 5.70
N ARG A 22 -8.01 -7.94 4.84
CA ARG A 22 -9.35 -8.55 4.84
C ARG A 22 -9.50 -9.57 5.96
N THR A 23 -8.53 -10.48 6.08
CA THR A 23 -8.66 -11.65 6.96
C THR A 23 -8.39 -11.32 8.43
N GLU A 24 -7.53 -10.36 8.73
CA GLU A 24 -7.16 -9.97 10.10
C GLU A 24 -7.83 -8.67 10.56
N TYR A 25 -8.18 -7.77 9.62
CA TYR A 25 -8.67 -6.42 9.93
C TYR A 25 -10.02 -6.06 9.32
N ASP A 26 -10.77 -6.99 8.73
CA ASP A 26 -12.13 -6.78 8.20
C ASP A 26 -12.25 -5.67 7.14
N PHE A 27 -11.18 -5.39 6.38
CA PHE A 27 -11.28 -4.51 5.21
C PHE A 27 -12.01 -5.23 4.08
N ILE A 28 -12.68 -4.46 3.23
CA ILE A 28 -13.20 -4.93 1.93
C ILE A 28 -12.37 -4.33 0.80
N ILE A 29 -12.31 -5.01 -0.34
CA ILE A 29 -11.72 -4.42 -1.55
C ILE A 29 -12.78 -3.52 -2.18
N GLY A 30 -12.50 -2.22 -2.26
CA GLY A 30 -13.38 -1.21 -2.83
C GLY A 30 -13.20 -1.06 -4.34
N GLU A 31 -11.96 -0.88 -4.81
CA GLU A 31 -11.63 -0.67 -6.22
C GLU A 31 -10.37 -1.46 -6.57
N VAL A 32 -10.37 -2.07 -7.75
CA VAL A 32 -9.18 -2.61 -8.40
C VAL A 32 -9.24 -2.16 -9.85
N ASP A 33 -8.39 -1.19 -10.21
CA ASP A 33 -8.42 -0.59 -11.54
C ASP A 33 -7.02 -0.57 -12.16
N ILE A 34 -6.97 -0.72 -13.48
CA ILE A 34 -5.79 -0.49 -14.31
C ILE A 34 -6.14 0.68 -15.23
N LYS A 35 -5.85 1.91 -14.79
CA LYS A 35 -6.18 3.11 -15.57
C LYS A 35 -5.16 3.33 -16.68
N ASN A 36 -5.68 3.60 -17.88
CA ASN A 36 -4.95 4.07 -19.05
C ASN A 36 -3.75 3.22 -19.51
N SER A 37 -3.61 1.95 -19.09
CA SER A 37 -2.43 1.09 -19.33
C SER A 37 -1.12 1.54 -18.66
N TRP A 38 -1.18 2.47 -17.69
CA TRP A 38 0.02 3.04 -17.06
C TRP A 38 -0.01 3.04 -15.54
N THR A 39 -1.15 2.77 -14.93
CA THR A 39 -1.26 2.75 -13.47
C THR A 39 -2.14 1.59 -13.02
N CYS A 40 -1.78 0.91 -11.95
CA CYS A 40 -2.69 0.00 -11.25
C CYS A 40 -2.98 0.54 -9.85
N THR A 41 -4.25 0.55 -9.45
CA THR A 41 -4.66 0.96 -8.10
C THR A 41 -5.51 -0.12 -7.45
N ILE A 42 -5.23 -0.40 -6.19
CA ILE A 42 -6.01 -1.27 -5.31
C ILE A 42 -6.42 -0.46 -4.09
N ILE A 43 -7.71 -0.43 -3.80
CA ILE A 43 -8.28 0.28 -2.66
C ILE A 43 -8.89 -0.74 -1.69
N TYR A 44 -8.40 -0.76 -0.46
CA TYR A 44 -9.04 -1.45 0.67
C TYR A 44 -9.78 -0.42 1.53
N THR A 45 -11.02 -0.73 1.93
CA THR A 45 -11.83 0.18 2.76
C THR A 45 -12.37 -0.52 4.01
N LYS A 46 -12.44 0.23 5.11
CA LYS A 46 -13.09 -0.17 6.36
C LYS A 46 -13.66 1.06 7.05
N LYS A 47 -14.99 1.17 7.13
CA LYS A 47 -15.66 2.38 7.63
C LYS A 47 -15.11 3.62 6.89
N LYS A 48 -14.44 4.53 7.59
CA LYS A 48 -13.80 5.73 7.03
C LYS A 48 -12.32 5.55 6.66
N ILE A 49 -11.74 4.39 6.98
CA ILE A 49 -10.32 4.11 6.74
C ILE A 49 -10.18 3.56 5.32
N ILE A 50 -9.23 4.12 4.57
CA ILE A 50 -8.88 3.70 3.22
C ILE A 50 -7.39 3.42 3.17
N ILE A 51 -7.02 2.30 2.57
CA ILE A 51 -5.64 1.98 2.20
C ILE A 51 -5.60 1.90 0.69
N GLU A 52 -4.73 2.69 0.08
CA GLU A 52 -4.57 2.76 -1.36
C GLU A 52 -3.16 2.30 -1.72
N LEU A 53 -3.09 1.32 -2.61
CA LEU A 53 -1.86 0.78 -3.18
C LEU A 53 -1.88 1.15 -4.66
N SER A 54 -0.90 1.92 -5.13
CA SER A 54 -0.81 2.33 -6.53
C SER A 54 0.55 2.00 -7.12
N ALA A 55 0.55 1.45 -8.33
CA ALA A 55 1.71 1.10 -9.13
C ALA A 55 1.80 2.03 -10.34
N GLU A 56 2.93 2.71 -10.52
CA GLU A 56 3.21 3.54 -11.70
C GLU A 56 4.53 3.09 -12.34
N PRO A 57 4.50 2.24 -13.40
CA PRO A 57 5.70 1.63 -13.97
C PRO A 57 6.64 2.62 -14.67
N LEU A 58 6.10 3.70 -15.26
CA LEU A 58 6.91 4.74 -15.91
C LEU A 58 7.76 5.50 -14.92
N ASP A 59 7.18 5.82 -13.77
CA ASP A 59 7.88 6.47 -12.67
C ASP A 59 8.64 5.46 -11.79
N GLN A 60 8.52 4.17 -12.13
CA GLN A 60 9.07 3.03 -11.41
C GLN A 60 8.75 3.09 -9.91
N ARG A 61 7.56 3.58 -9.54
CA ARG A 61 7.21 3.84 -8.13
C ARG A 61 5.96 3.09 -7.71
N PHE A 62 5.99 2.68 -6.46
CA PHE A 62 4.81 2.23 -5.74
C PHE A 62 4.46 3.22 -4.65
N HIS A 63 3.19 3.59 -4.63
CA HIS A 63 2.62 4.51 -3.68
C HIS A 63 1.71 3.77 -2.71
N TYR A 64 1.88 4.04 -1.43
CA TYR A 64 1.14 3.42 -0.34
C TYR A 64 0.56 4.53 0.53
N PHE A 65 -0.76 4.68 0.53
CA PHE A 65 -1.44 5.73 1.29
C PHE A 65 -2.36 5.16 2.36
N LEU A 66 -2.40 5.85 3.50
CA LEU A 66 -3.41 5.69 4.55
C LEU A 66 -4.31 6.93 4.52
N LYS A 67 -5.63 6.72 4.55
CA LYS A 67 -6.62 7.79 4.65
C LYS A 67 -7.63 7.46 5.75
N ASP A 68 -8.07 8.45 6.51
CA ASP A 68 -9.04 8.29 7.62
C ASP A 68 -10.35 9.07 7.42
N GLY A 69 -10.58 9.52 6.18
CA GLY A 69 -11.70 10.39 5.78
C GLY A 69 -11.42 11.89 5.92
N VAL A 70 -10.35 12.27 6.62
CA VAL A 70 -9.96 13.69 6.81
C VAL A 70 -8.56 13.93 6.27
N LYS A 71 -7.61 13.07 6.62
CA LYS A 71 -6.20 13.18 6.22
C LYS A 71 -5.81 12.03 5.31
N THR A 72 -4.82 12.31 4.48
CA THR A 72 -4.11 11.31 3.66
C THR A 72 -2.62 11.43 3.98
N ILE A 73 -1.97 10.32 4.29
CA ILE A 73 -0.53 10.29 4.54
C ILE A 73 0.09 9.08 3.84
N ILE A 74 1.37 9.18 3.48
CA ILE A 74 2.12 8.08 2.87
C ILE A 74 2.63 7.13 3.96
N PHE A 75 2.70 5.83 3.69
CA PHE A 75 3.17 4.81 4.65
C PHE A 75 4.48 5.19 5.35
N HIS A 76 5.51 5.61 4.62
CA HIS A 76 6.79 5.95 5.24
C HIS A 76 6.67 7.12 6.23
N GLN A 77 5.82 8.12 5.94
CA GLN A 77 5.54 9.22 6.87
C GLN A 77 4.82 8.73 8.12
N PHE A 78 3.92 7.75 7.97
CA PHE A 78 3.26 7.11 9.10
C PHE A 78 4.27 6.39 9.99
N PHE A 79 5.11 5.56 9.39
CA PHE A 79 6.08 4.77 10.14
C PHE A 79 7.14 5.64 10.81
N GLN A 80 7.56 6.75 10.19
CA GLN A 80 8.52 7.69 10.76
C GLN A 80 8.04 8.36 12.06
N ARG A 81 6.73 8.36 12.35
CA ARG A 81 6.20 8.79 13.66
C ARG A 81 6.61 7.86 14.79
N TYR A 82 6.85 6.59 14.47
CA TYR A 82 7.19 5.53 15.42
C TYR A 82 8.68 5.16 15.38
N ASP A 83 9.34 5.32 14.23
CA ASP A 83 10.77 5.05 14.06
C ASP A 83 11.40 6.02 13.04
N ALA A 84 12.12 7.02 13.57
CA ALA A 84 12.77 8.05 12.78
C ALA A 84 13.92 7.53 11.89
N ASN A 85 14.44 6.33 12.15
CA ASN A 85 15.56 5.74 11.41
C ASN A 85 15.12 4.96 10.17
N ILE A 86 13.82 4.94 9.86
CA ILE A 86 13.32 4.26 8.67
C ILE A 86 13.89 4.90 7.41
N ASN A 87 14.65 4.09 6.67
CA ASN A 87 15.16 4.42 5.35
C ASN A 87 14.02 4.37 4.32
N TRP A 88 13.35 5.51 4.10
CA TRP A 88 12.18 5.62 3.22
C TRP A 88 12.41 5.19 1.76
N PRO A 89 13.61 5.31 1.15
CA PRO A 89 13.85 4.79 -0.20
C PRO A 89 13.63 3.28 -0.32
N GLU A 90 13.82 2.51 0.76
CA GLU A 90 13.55 1.06 0.76
C GLU A 90 12.04 0.74 0.79
N LEU A 91 11.19 1.74 0.99
CA LEU A 91 9.73 1.62 0.99
C LEU A 91 9.11 2.09 -0.32
N MET A 92 9.91 2.69 -1.20
CA MET A 92 9.52 3.17 -2.52
C MET A 92 10.45 2.51 -3.55
N PRO A 93 10.16 1.26 -3.95
CA PRO A 93 11.05 0.50 -4.80
C PRO A 93 11.20 1.20 -6.15
N LEU A 94 12.38 1.05 -6.75
CA LEU A 94 12.60 1.31 -8.17
C LEU A 94 12.64 -0.04 -8.90
N ASP A 95 11.85 -0.15 -9.97
CA ASP A 95 11.88 -1.19 -10.99
C ASP A 95 11.79 -2.65 -10.49
N HIS A 96 12.90 -3.27 -10.09
CA HIS A 96 13.04 -4.69 -9.76
C HIS A 96 12.91 -5.03 -8.26
N ASP A 97 12.99 -4.03 -7.38
CA ASP A 97 12.90 -4.24 -5.91
C ASP A 97 11.46 -4.20 -5.37
N TYR A 98 10.46 -4.26 -6.26
CA TYR A 98 9.04 -4.11 -5.91
C TYR A 98 8.60 -5.02 -4.75
N GLU A 99 8.86 -6.31 -4.87
CA GLU A 99 8.42 -7.29 -3.89
C GLU A 99 9.07 -7.05 -2.52
N LYS A 100 10.37 -6.72 -2.51
CA LYS A 100 11.11 -6.46 -1.27
C LYS A 100 10.56 -5.24 -0.54
N ALA A 101 10.27 -4.16 -1.26
CA ALA A 101 9.68 -2.97 -0.66
C ALA A 101 8.23 -3.21 -0.22
N MET A 102 7.45 -4.00 -0.97
CA MET A 102 6.10 -4.41 -0.56
C MET A 102 6.14 -5.21 0.74
N ASP A 103 7.00 -6.22 0.84
CA ASP A 103 7.17 -7.01 2.07
C ASP A 103 7.59 -6.13 3.25
N LYS A 104 8.48 -5.16 3.01
CA LYS A 104 8.89 -4.21 4.03
C LYS A 104 7.73 -3.30 4.47
N ASN A 105 6.93 -2.79 3.55
CA ASN A 105 5.74 -1.99 3.87
C ASN A 105 4.71 -2.81 4.68
N ILE A 106 4.48 -4.07 4.32
CA ILE A 106 3.59 -4.97 5.07
C ILE A 106 4.11 -5.21 6.48
N LEU A 107 5.41 -5.51 6.63
CA LEU A 107 6.03 -5.72 7.93
C LEU A 107 5.86 -4.49 8.84
N LEU A 108 6.16 -3.31 8.32
CA LEU A 108 6.03 -2.05 9.07
C LEU A 108 4.57 -1.71 9.37
N LEU A 109 3.65 -1.97 8.45
CA LEU A 109 2.23 -1.75 8.67
C LEU A 109 1.67 -2.71 9.73
N LYS A 110 2.09 -3.98 9.75
CA LYS A 110 1.74 -4.90 10.85
C LYS A 110 2.35 -4.47 12.19
N LYS A 111 3.57 -3.92 12.18
CA LYS A 111 4.27 -3.47 13.39
C LYS A 111 3.69 -2.19 13.99
N TYR A 112 3.42 -1.18 13.15
CA TYR A 112 3.08 0.17 13.60
C TYR A 112 1.62 0.55 13.30
N GLY A 113 0.96 -0.11 12.36
CA GLY A 113 -0.38 0.24 11.90
C GLY A 113 -1.51 -0.43 12.66
N HIS A 114 -1.24 -1.34 13.60
CA HIS A 114 -2.29 -2.13 14.25
C HIS A 114 -3.45 -1.27 14.83
N ASN A 115 -3.12 -0.19 15.53
CA ASN A 115 -4.12 0.71 16.10
C ASN A 115 -4.92 1.42 15.01
N PHE A 116 -4.25 1.92 13.97
CA PHE A 116 -4.88 2.59 12.84
C PHE A 116 -5.82 1.63 12.09
N LEU A 117 -5.34 0.44 11.72
CA LEU A 117 -6.12 -0.59 11.03
C LEU A 117 -7.32 -1.10 11.85
N SER A 118 -7.19 -1.09 13.19
CA SER A 118 -8.29 -1.41 14.11
C SER A 118 -9.28 -0.25 14.31
N GLY A 119 -8.99 0.95 13.80
CA GLY A 119 -9.78 2.15 14.02
C GLY A 119 -9.70 2.71 15.44
N LYS A 120 -8.63 2.38 16.18
CA LYS A 120 -8.36 2.87 17.54
C LYS A 120 -7.64 4.23 17.55
N GLU A 121 -7.01 4.61 16.43
CA GLU A 121 -6.34 5.91 16.25
C GLU A 121 -6.71 6.53 14.90
N ASN A 122 -6.54 7.85 14.80
CA ASN A 122 -6.72 8.64 13.57
C ASN A 122 -5.35 9.18 13.09
N LEU A 123 -5.27 9.66 11.84
CA LEU A 123 -4.03 10.15 11.24
C LEU A 123 -3.62 11.57 11.68
#